data_AF-A0A7D4UJX7-F1
#
_entry.id   AF-A0A7D4UJX7-F1
#
_cell.length_a   1.000
_cell.length_b   1.000
_cell.length_c   1.000
_cell.angle_alpha   90.00
_cell.angle_beta   90.00
_cell.angle_gamma   90.00
#
_symmetry.space_group_name_H-M   'P 1'
#
loop_
_entity.id
_entity.type
_entity.pdbx_description
1 polymer ?
#
loop_
_entity_poly.entity_id
_entity_poly.type
_entity_poly.pdbx_seq_one_letter_code
_entity_poly.pdbx_strand_id
1 'polypeptide(L)' 'MTTMTLQVPEALEKEHDETVRFLAAKLYEAGKLRLGQAAEMCGMRKWDFAEILINYGIHYFEASVLADLEDLKKGAAK' A
#
# COMPACT_ATOMS: atom_id res chain seq x y z
N MET A 1 2.56 13.03 13.11
CA MET A 1 1.38 12.18 12.96
C MET A 1 0.16 13.09 12.96
N THR A 2 -0.68 13.00 11.94
CA THR A 2 -1.96 13.73 11.88
C THR A 2 -3.07 12.72 12.12
N THR A 3 -3.99 13.02 13.04
CA THR A 3 -5.08 12.11 13.38
C THR A 3 -6.26 12.34 12.44
N MET A 4 -6.71 11.26 11.78
CA MET A 4 -7.92 11.26 10.95
C MET A 4 -8.95 10.33 11.61
N THR A 5 -10.12 10.85 11.92
CA THR A 5 -11.24 10.07 12.47
C THR A 5 -12.13 9.57 11.34
N LEU A 6 -12.25 8.25 11.22
CA LEU A 6 -13.17 7.58 10.29
C LEU A 6 -14.28 6.92 11.09
N GLN A 7 -15.53 7.14 10.70
CA GLN A 7 -16.65 6.34 11.19
C GLN A 7 -16.70 5.06 10.39
N VAL A 8 -16.41 3.94 11.05
CA VAL A 8 -16.49 2.60 10.47
C VAL A 8 -17.60 1.81 11.16
N PRO A 9 -18.26 0.87 10.46
CA PRO A 9 -19.17 -0.09 11.07
C PRO A 9 -18.53 -0.84 12.26
N GLU A 10 -19.32 -1.16 13.28
CA GLU A 10 -18.86 -1.86 14.50
C GLU A 10 -18.18 -3.21 14.21
N ALA A 11 -18.53 -3.85 13.09
CA ALA A 11 -17.86 -5.07 12.62
C ALA A 11 -16.35 -4.86 12.37
N LEU A 12 -15.95 -3.70 11.85
CA LEU A 12 -14.55 -3.34 11.58
C LEU A 12 -13.82 -2.92 12.85
N GLU A 13 -14.53 -2.54 13.92
CA GLU A 13 -13.92 -2.26 15.22
C GLU A 13 -13.39 -3.55 15.87
N LYS A 14 -14.11 -4.68 15.71
CA LYS A 14 -13.64 -6.00 16.18
C LYS A 14 -12.34 -6.45 15.50
N GLU A 15 -12.11 -6.00 14.27
CA GLU A 15 -10.92 -6.30 13.46
C GLU A 15 -10.13 -5.02 13.18
N HIS A 16 -10.02 -4.14 14.18
CA HIS A 16 -9.39 -2.83 14.03
C HIS A 16 -7.98 -2.93 13.44
N ASP A 17 -7.16 -3.84 13.95
CA ASP A 17 -5.77 -4.01 13.52
C ASP A 17 -5.67 -4.47 12.05
N GLU A 18 -6.54 -5.39 11.64
CA GLU A 18 -6.59 -5.91 10.28
C GLU A 18 -7.13 -4.87 9.30
N THR A 19 -8.11 -4.07 9.74
CA THR A 19 -8.65 -2.93 8.98
C THR A 19 -7.59 -1.86 8.75
N VAL A 20 -6.80 -1.54 9.78
CA VAL A 20 -5.70 -0.57 9.67
C VAL A 20 -4.63 -1.08 8.71
N ARG A 21 -4.26 -2.36 8.79
CA ARG A 21 -3.34 -3.00 7.85
C ARG A 21 -3.85 -2.95 6.41
N PHE A 22 -5.11 -3.31 6.19
CA PHE A 22 -5.74 -3.25 4.87
C PHE A 22 -5.75 -1.83 4.31
N LEU A 23 -6.11 -0.84 5.13
CA LEU A 23 -6.16 0.57 4.72
C LEU A 23 -4.76 1.09 4.37
N ALA A 24 -3.76 0.81 5.21
CA ALA A 24 -2.38 1.21 4.96
C ALA A 24 -1.83 0.55 3.69
N ALA A 25 -2.13 -0.72 3.47
CA ALA A 25 -1.76 -1.45 2.27
C ALA A 25 -2.38 -0.82 1.01
N LYS A 26 -3.69 -0.52 1.03
CA LYS A 26 -4.36 0.14 -0.10
C LYS A 26 -3.90 1.58 -0.35
N LEU A 27 -3.60 2.33 0.70
CA LEU A 27 -3.04 3.67 0.57
C LEU A 27 -1.59 3.64 0.02
N TYR A 28 -0.83 2.60 0.36
CA TYR A 28 0.49 2.35 -0.23
C TYR A 28 0.39 1.98 -1.72
N GLU A 29 -0.52 1.07 -2.08
CA GLU A 29 -0.83 0.69 -3.48
C GLU A 29 -1.21 1.93 -4.31
N ALA A 30 -2.04 2.81 -3.75
CA ALA A 30 -2.44 4.07 -4.39
C ALA A 30 -1.31 5.13 -4.47
N GLY A 31 -0.10 4.83 -3.97
CA GLY A 31 1.03 5.76 -3.91
C GLY A 31 0.85 6.95 -2.97
N LYS A 32 -0.19 6.93 -2.11
CA LYS A 32 -0.51 8.00 -1.15
C LYS A 32 0.37 7.94 0.09
N LEU A 33 0.84 6.75 0.45
CA LEU A 33 1.76 6.51 1.56
C LEU A 33 3.06 5.88 1.06
N ARG A 34 4.18 6.29 1.67
CA ARG A 34 5.44 5.56 1.55
C ARG A 34 5.41 4.32 2.44
N LEU A 35 6.18 3.29 2.08
CA LEU A 35 6.32 2.04 2.85
C LEU A 35 6.53 2.30 4.35
N GLY A 36 7.40 3.27 4.69
CA GLY A 36 7.66 3.64 6.08
C GLY A 36 6.48 4.30 6.80
N GLN A 37 5.68 5.11 6.10
CA GLN A 37 4.51 5.77 6.67
C GLN A 37 3.35 4.79 6.86
N ALA A 38 3.17 3.87 5.92
CA ALA A 38 2.18 2.81 6.02
C ALA A 38 2.52 1.83 7.16
N ALA A 39 3.80 1.47 7.32
CA ALA A 39 4.27 0.68 8.47
C ALA A 39 4.04 1.40 9.81
N GLU A 40 4.31 2.71 9.88
CA GLU A 40 4.01 3.54 11.06
C GLU A 40 2.50 3.60 11.37
N MET A 41 1.64 3.66 10.35
CA MET A 41 0.19 3.63 10.54
C MET A 41 -0.30 2.32 11.18
N CYS A 42 0.36 1.21 10.87
CA CYS A 42 0.05 -0.11 11.42
C CYS A 42 0.81 -0.44 12.71
N GLY A 43 1.63 0.47 13.23
CA GLY A 43 2.43 0.24 14.45
C GLY A 43 3.49 -0.86 14.31
N MET A 44 3.92 -1.15 13.08
CA MET A 44 4.81 -2.27 12.75
C MET A 44 6.08 -1.79 12.04
N ARG A 45 7.10 -2.65 11.96
CA ARG A 45 8.35 -2.29 11.28
C ARG A 45 8.15 -2.30 9.77
N LYS A 46 9.00 -1.56 9.06
CA LYS A 46 8.96 -1.43 7.59
C LYS A 46 9.05 -2.78 6.88
N TRP A 47 9.84 -3.71 7.42
CA TRP A 47 10.04 -5.05 6.86
C TRP A 47 8.82 -5.94 7.06
N ASP A 48 8.25 -5.98 8.27
CA ASP A 48 6.99 -6.67 8.53
C ASP A 48 5.86 -6.15 7.62
N PHE A 49 5.83 -4.83 7.37
CA PHE A 49 4.81 -4.25 6.49
C PHE A 49 5.01 -4.67 5.02
N ALA A 50 6.26 -4.79 4.57
CA ALA A 50 6.58 -5.32 3.25
C ALA A 50 6.16 -6.79 3.08
N GLU A 51 6.22 -7.59 4.15
CA GLU A 51 5.74 -8.98 4.12
C GLU A 51 4.21 -9.06 4.01
N ILE A 52 3.47 -8.25 4.78
CA ILE A 52 1.99 -8.30 4.70
C ILE A 52 1.46 -7.77 3.36
N LEU A 53 2.17 -6.87 2.69
CA LEU A 53 1.79 -6.34 1.37
C LEU A 53 1.60 -7.47 0.34
N ILE A 54 2.45 -8.50 0.41
CA ILE A 54 2.33 -9.70 -0.44
C ILE A 54 1.02 -10.43 -0.18
N ASN A 55 0.59 -10.51 1.09
CA ASN A 55 -0.64 -11.16 1.50
C ASN A 55 -1.90 -10.39 1.02
N TYR A 56 -1.78 -9.07 0.85
CA TYR A 56 -2.82 -8.22 0.24
C TYR A 56 -2.75 -8.18 -1.29
N GLY A 57 -1.86 -8.94 -1.92
CA GLY A 57 -1.69 -8.97 -3.38
C GLY A 57 -1.06 -7.70 -3.97
N ILE A 58 -0.42 -6.87 -3.14
CA ILE A 58 0.19 -5.62 -3.57
C ILE A 58 1.63 -5.90 -3.95
N HIS A 59 1.90 -5.81 -5.25
CA HIS A 59 3.25 -5.97 -5.78
C HIS A 59 3.98 -4.62 -5.70
N TYR A 60 5.10 -4.59 -4.98
CA TYR A 60 6.01 -3.43 -4.83
C TYR A 60 6.53 -2.86 -6.17
N PHE A 61 6.25 -3.52 -7.29
CA PHE A 61 6.93 -3.35 -8.58
C PHE A 61 6.16 -2.55 -9.65
N GLU A 62 4.96 -2.02 -9.37
CA GLU A 62 4.13 -1.51 -10.46
C GLU A 62 4.68 -0.23 -11.13
N ALA A 63 5.33 0.66 -10.38
CA ALA A 63 5.78 1.94 -10.95
C ALA A 63 6.95 1.80 -11.94
N SER A 64 7.88 0.86 -11.71
CA SER A 64 9.08 0.74 -12.56
C SER A 64 8.81 -0.10 -13.80
N VAL A 65 7.94 -1.12 -13.71
CA VAL A 65 7.61 -1.97 -14.86
C VAL A 65 6.71 -1.24 -15.85
N LEU A 66 5.80 -0.39 -15.37
CA LEU A 66 4.93 0.39 -16.26
C LEU A 66 5.74 1.41 -17.09
N ALA A 67 6.74 2.05 -16.48
CA ALA A 67 7.65 2.97 -17.15
C ALA A 67 8.52 2.26 -18.21
N ASP A 68 9.05 1.06 -17.90
CA ASP A 68 9.79 0.23 -18.86
C ASP A 68 8.90 -0.24 -20.03
N LEU A 69 7.64 -0.57 -19.76
CA LEU A 69 6.68 -0.98 -20.80
C LEU A 69 6.32 0.17 -21.76
N GLU A 70 6.25 1.41 -21.27
CA GLU A 70 6.06 2.59 -22.13
C GLU A 70 7.27 2.88 -23.01
N ASP A 71 8.48 2.61 -22.54
CA ASP A 71 9.71 2.80 -23.32
C ASP A 71 9.80 1.78 -24.47
N LEU A 72 9.42 0.52 -24.20
CA LEU A 72 9.32 -0.53 -25.23
C LEU A 72 8.26 -0.23 -26.29
N LYS A 73 7.14 0.42 -25.94
CA LYS A 73 6.11 0.83 -26.92
C LYS A 73 6.60 1.96 -27.85
N LYS A 74 7.50 2.84 -27.41
CA LYS A 74 8.05 3.91 -28.24
C LYS A 74 9.16 3.45 -29.17
N GLY A 75 9.89 2.39 -28.82
CA GLY A 75 10.94 1.81 -29.66
C GLY A 75 10.45 1.05 -30.90
N ALA A 76 9.20 0.61 -30.94
CA ALA A 76 8.64 -0.20 -32.03
C ALA A 76 8.04 0.60 -33.21
N ALA A 77 8.04 1.94 -33.13
CA ALA A 77 7.45 2.81 -34.15
C ALA A 77 8.48 3.54 -35.04
N LYS A 78 9.75 3.09 -35.05
CA LYS A 78 10.81 3.69 -35.87
C LYS A 78 11.41 2.71 -36.85
#